data_AF-A0A371EPL5-F1
#
_entry.id   AF-A0A371EPL5-F1
#
_cell.length_a   1.000
_cell.length_b   1.000
_cell.length_c   1.000
_cell.angle_alpha   90.00
_cell.angle_beta   90.00
_cell.angle_gamma   90.00
#
_symmetry.space_group_name_H-M   'P 1'
#
loop_
_entity.id
_entity.type
_entity.pdbx_description
1 polymer ?
#
loop_
_entity_poly.entity_id
_entity_poly.type
_entity_poly.pdbx_seq_one_letter_code
_entity_poly.pdbx_strand_id
1 'polypeptide(L)'
;MGSLQFIDFSRNQLSGEIPPTISNLSFLSMLDLSYNHLKGKIPTGTQLQTFDASNFIGNNLCGPPLPINCSSNGKNDSYDRNGKGSDRHGVNWFFI
;
A
#
# COMPACT_ATOMS: atom_id res chain seq x y z
N MET A 1 -21.65 -10.74 -19.10
CA MET A 1 -20.52 -11.08 -18.22
C MET A 1 -20.35 -9.95 -17.23
N GLY A 2 -20.23 -10.26 -15.94
CA GLY A 2 -20.14 -9.23 -14.90
C GLY A 2 -18.72 -8.67 -14.81
N SER A 3 -18.61 -7.35 -14.73
CA SER A 3 -17.35 -6.66 -14.43
C SER A 3 -17.32 -6.33 -12.95
N LEU A 4 -16.22 -6.70 -12.28
CA LEU A 4 -16.05 -6.42 -10.86
C LEU A 4 -15.58 -4.97 -10.67
N GLN A 5 -16.35 -4.19 -9.90
CA GLN A 5 -16.15 -2.74 -9.75
C GLN A 5 -15.69 -2.33 -8.34
N PHE A 6 -16.06 -3.10 -7.32
CA PHE A 6 -15.78 -2.78 -5.92
C PHE A 6 -15.21 -4.01 -5.22
N ILE A 7 -14.04 -3.85 -4.59
CA ILE A 7 -13.46 -4.83 -3.68
C ILE A 7 -13.23 -4.14 -2.34
N ASP A 8 -13.81 -4.68 -1.29
CA ASP A 8 -13.43 -4.37 0.08
C ASP A 8 -13.06 -5.68 0.77
N PHE A 9 -11.76 -5.86 0.99
CA PHE A 9 -11.20 -6.94 1.80
C PHE A 9 -10.48 -6.40 3.03
N SER A 10 -10.78 -5.16 3.43
CA SER A 10 -10.16 -4.56 4.60
C SER A 10 -10.43 -5.39 5.86
N ARG A 11 -9.49 -5.37 6.82
CA ARG A 11 -9.64 -6.00 8.15
C ARG A 11 -9.88 -7.51 8.09
N ASN A 12 -9.17 -8.19 7.21
CA ASN A 12 -9.16 -9.65 7.14
C ASN A 12 -7.78 -10.21 7.55
N GLN A 13 -7.61 -11.52 7.40
CA GLN A 13 -6.35 -12.23 7.67
C GLN A 13 -5.67 -12.67 6.37
N LEU A 14 -5.91 -11.95 5.25
CA LEU A 14 -5.30 -12.30 3.96
C LEU A 14 -3.78 -12.16 4.06
N SER A 15 -3.05 -13.11 3.49
CA SER A 15 -1.59 -13.15 3.56
C SER A 15 -0.98 -13.53 2.21
N GLY A 16 0.33 -13.34 2.09
CA GLY A 16 1.05 -13.55 0.83
C GLY A 16 1.17 -12.25 0.03
N GLU A 17 1.49 -12.37 -1.25
CA GLU A 17 1.71 -11.22 -2.14
C GLU A 17 0.43 -10.85 -2.89
N ILE A 18 0.33 -9.58 -3.30
CA ILE A 18 -0.75 -9.16 -4.21
C ILE A 18 -0.44 -9.73 -5.61
N PRO A 19 -1.30 -10.59 -6.17
CA PRO A 19 -1.02 -11.20 -7.46
C PRO A 19 -1.12 -10.14 -8.59
N PRO A 20 -0.17 -10.07 -9.53
CA PRO A 20 -0.21 -9.13 -10.65
C PRO A 20 -1.47 -9.25 -11.53
N THR A 21 -2.12 -10.41 -11.51
CA THR A 21 -3.36 -10.68 -12.26
C THR A 21 -4.55 -9.84 -11.81
N ILE A 22 -4.49 -9.18 -10.65
CA ILE A 22 -5.51 -8.20 -10.23
C ILE A 22 -5.63 -7.01 -11.20
N SER A 23 -4.60 -6.79 -12.03
CA SER A 23 -4.62 -5.83 -13.13
C SER A 23 -5.63 -6.17 -14.24
N ASN A 24 -6.06 -7.44 -14.35
CA ASN A 24 -7.08 -7.85 -15.31
C ASN A 24 -8.49 -7.34 -14.95
N LEU A 25 -8.69 -6.81 -13.73
CA LEU A 25 -9.95 -6.25 -13.27
C LEU A 25 -10.13 -4.82 -13.79
N SER A 26 -10.15 -4.62 -15.11
CA SER A 26 -10.10 -3.30 -15.76
C SER A 26 -11.23 -2.30 -15.44
N PHE A 27 -12.26 -2.73 -14.72
CA PHE A 27 -13.39 -1.90 -14.30
C PHE A 27 -13.41 -1.61 -12.80
N LEU A 28 -12.37 -2.00 -12.07
CA LEU A 28 -12.28 -1.81 -10.63
C LEU A 28 -12.19 -0.32 -10.32
N SER A 29 -13.23 0.20 -9.70
CA SER A 29 -13.37 1.60 -9.30
C SER A 29 -13.02 1.83 -7.83
N MET A 30 -13.12 0.79 -7.00
CA MET A 30 -12.77 0.82 -5.59
C MET A 30 -12.05 -0.46 -5.18
N LEU A 31 -11.01 -0.30 -4.38
CA LEU A 31 -10.24 -1.39 -3.78
C LEU A 31 -9.82 -1.01 -2.38
N ASP A 32 -10.18 -1.76 -1.35
CA ASP A 32 -9.58 -1.64 -0.01
C ASP A 32 -8.98 -2.99 0.41
N LEU A 33 -7.67 -3.01 0.64
CA LEU A 33 -6.90 -4.16 1.12
C LEU A 33 -6.29 -3.90 2.51
N SER A 34 -6.67 -2.79 3.15
CA SER A 34 -6.05 -2.32 4.38
C SER A 34 -6.24 -3.29 5.54
N TYR A 35 -5.33 -3.27 6.51
CA TYR A 35 -5.40 -4.09 7.73
C TYR A 35 -5.51 -5.60 7.43
N ASN A 36 -4.53 -6.13 6.71
CA ASN A 36 -4.35 -7.56 6.43
C ASN A 36 -2.90 -7.99 6.76
N HIS A 37 -2.52 -9.20 6.36
CA HIS A 37 -1.16 -9.73 6.48
C HIS A 37 -0.46 -9.85 5.11
N LEU A 38 -0.85 -9.02 4.13
CA LEU A 38 -0.22 -9.00 2.81
C LEU A 38 1.21 -8.48 2.92
N LYS A 39 2.09 -8.97 2.05
CA LYS A 39 3.52 -8.63 2.06
C LYS A 39 4.08 -8.44 0.66
N GLY A 40 5.23 -7.79 0.59
CA GLY A 40 5.99 -7.63 -0.65
C GLY A 40 5.61 -6.37 -1.43
N LYS A 41 6.00 -6.33 -2.71
CA LYS A 41 5.84 -5.15 -3.55
C LYS A 41 4.42 -5.07 -4.11
N ILE A 42 3.81 -3.88 -4.07
CA ILE A 42 2.57 -3.60 -4.79
C ILE A 42 2.85 -3.66 -6.32
N PRO A 43 2.12 -4.49 -7.10
CA PRO A 43 2.35 -4.64 -8.54
C PRO A 43 2.27 -3.30 -9.30
N THR A 44 3.36 -2.96 -9.97
CA THR A 44 3.51 -1.71 -10.73
C THR A 44 3.00 -1.83 -12.16
N GLY A 45 2.62 -0.72 -12.79
CA GLY A 45 2.08 -0.73 -14.16
C GLY A 45 0.64 -1.27 -14.22
N THR A 46 -0.04 -1.26 -13.08
CA THR A 46 -1.43 -1.69 -12.92
C THR A 46 -2.25 -0.53 -12.37
N GLN A 47 -3.59 -0.64 -12.43
CA GLN A 47 -4.47 0.34 -11.81
C GLN A 47 -4.33 0.41 -10.27
N LEU A 48 -3.59 -0.50 -9.62
CA LEU A 48 -3.39 -0.45 -8.18
C LEU A 48 -2.71 0.85 -7.73
N GLN A 49 -1.87 1.42 -8.60
CA GLN A 49 -1.13 2.65 -8.33
C GLN A 49 -2.02 3.91 -8.35
N THR A 50 -3.27 3.80 -8.82
CA THR A 50 -4.21 4.93 -8.85
C THR A 50 -5.07 5.01 -7.60
N PHE A 51 -5.09 3.98 -6.75
CA PHE A 51 -5.80 4.00 -5.48
C PHE A 51 -5.00 4.74 -4.40
N ASP A 52 -5.71 5.25 -3.39
CA ASP A 52 -5.09 5.96 -2.27
C ASP A 52 -4.18 5.04 -1.46
N ALA A 53 -3.10 5.59 -0.91
CA ALA A 53 -2.17 4.85 -0.06
C ALA A 53 -2.87 4.20 1.16
N SER A 54 -3.91 4.85 1.69
CA SER A 54 -4.75 4.34 2.79
C SER A 54 -5.36 2.97 2.51
N ASN A 55 -5.62 2.63 1.23
CA ASN A 55 -6.21 1.36 0.83
C ASN A 55 -5.24 0.17 1.01
N PHE A 56 -3.97 0.43 1.32
CA PHE A 56 -2.93 -0.60 1.47
C PHE A 56 -2.28 -0.60 2.87
N ILE A 57 -2.63 0.34 3.76
CA ILE A 57 -2.01 0.46 5.09
C ILE A 57 -2.33 -0.75 5.99
N GLY A 58 -1.57 -0.90 7.07
CA GLY A 58 -1.79 -2.02 8.00
C GLY A 58 -1.46 -3.38 7.39
N ASN A 59 -0.58 -3.41 6.38
CA ASN A 59 0.03 -4.58 5.76
C ASN A 59 1.55 -4.45 5.80
N ASN A 60 2.26 -5.48 5.35
CA ASN A 60 3.72 -5.50 5.18
C ASN A 60 4.14 -5.23 3.72
N LEU A 61 3.41 -4.31 3.06
CA LEU A 61 3.56 -3.95 1.65
C LEU A 61 4.54 -2.79 1.44
N CYS A 62 5.12 -2.70 0.25
CA CYS A 62 6.01 -1.63 -0.15
C CYS A 62 5.82 -1.27 -1.65
N GLY A 63 6.35 -0.12 -2.05
CA GLY A 63 6.22 0.45 -3.38
C GLY A 63 4.96 1.33 -3.55
N PRO A 64 4.85 2.08 -4.66
CA PRO A 64 3.73 2.99 -4.90
C PRO A 64 2.38 2.25 -4.84
N PRO A 65 1.32 2.85 -4.25
CA PRO A 65 1.23 4.24 -3.77
C PRO A 65 1.79 4.50 -2.36
N LEU A 66 2.36 3.49 -1.68
CA LEU A 66 2.94 3.69 -0.35
C LEU A 66 4.29 4.46 -0.45
N PRO A 67 4.63 5.29 0.55
CA PRO A 67 5.93 5.97 0.62
C PRO A 67 7.09 5.02 0.98
N ILE A 68 6.78 3.77 1.35
CA ILE A 68 7.75 2.76 1.77
C ILE A 68 8.41 2.15 0.53
N ASN A 69 9.72 2.31 0.38
CA ASN A 69 10.47 1.68 -0.71
C ASN A 69 10.84 0.22 -0.38
N CYS A 70 10.70 -0.68 -1.35
CA CYS A 70 11.02 -2.10 -1.18
C CYS A 70 12.52 -2.41 -1.07
N SER A 71 13.39 -1.43 -1.30
CA SER A 71 14.85 -1.57 -1.25
C SER A 71 15.43 -1.25 0.12
N SER A 72 14.60 -0.83 1.08
CA SER A 72 15.03 -0.56 2.44
C SER A 72 15.21 -1.88 3.19
N ASN A 73 16.43 -2.42 3.19
CA ASN A 73 16.82 -3.44 4.16
C ASN A 73 16.53 -2.91 5.58
N GLY A 74 15.44 -3.36 6.18
CA GLY A 74 15.21 -3.36 7.63
C GLY A 74 15.23 -2.00 8.35
N LYS A 75 14.68 -0.93 7.77
CA LYS A 75 14.23 0.20 8.60
C LYS A 75 12.71 0.15 8.68
N ASN A 76 12.25 -0.38 9.82
CA ASN A 76 10.88 -0.31 10.27
C ASN A 76 10.50 1.16 10.44
N ASP A 77 10.14 1.82 9.35
CA ASP A 77 9.38 3.05 9.41
C ASP A 77 7.92 2.66 9.63
N SER A 78 7.69 2.08 10.82
CA SER A 78 6.40 2.15 11.48
C SER A 78 6.02 3.63 11.47
N TYR A 79 4.99 4.01 10.72
CA TYR A 79 4.36 5.31 10.87
C TYR A 79 3.71 5.35 12.26
N ASP A 80 4.55 5.53 13.27
CA ASP A 80 4.15 5.67 14.65
C ASP A 80 3.78 7.14 14.86
N ARG A 81 2.49 7.41 15.02
CA ARG A 81 2.01 8.71 15.49
C ARG A 81 2.38 8.82 16.97
N ASN A 82 3.63 9.15 17.28
CA ASN A 82 3.96 9.79 18.55
C ASN A 82 5.30 10.51 18.50
N GLY A 83 5.25 11.83 18.70
CA GLY A 83 6.43 12.68 18.67
C GLY A 83 7.36 12.49 19.88
N LYS A 84 8.66 12.43 19.60
CA LYS A 84 9.77 13.14 20.27
C LYS A 84 11.11 12.75 19.60
N GLY A 85 12.04 13.71 19.51
CA GLY A 85 13.22 13.75 18.61
C GLY A 85 14.24 12.61 18.75
N SER A 86 15.26 12.47 17.87
CA SER A 86 16.27 13.47 17.49
C SER A 86 17.07 13.07 16.23
N ASP A 87 17.33 14.06 15.36
CA ASP A 87 18.45 14.27 14.42
C ASP A 87 18.99 13.14 13.51
N ARG A 88 18.66 13.22 12.20
CA ARG A 88 19.60 13.59 11.10
C ARG A 88 18.92 13.59 9.72
N HIS A 89 18.81 14.81 9.18
CA HIS A 89 18.70 15.25 7.77
C HIS A 89 17.79 14.52 6.77
N GLY A 90 16.70 15.22 6.42
CA GLY A 90 15.93 15.02 5.19
C GLY A 90 14.50 15.53 5.30
N VAL A 91 14.30 16.85 5.39
CA VAL A 91 12.95 17.46 5.30
C VAL A 91 12.37 17.22 3.91
N ASN A 92 11.15 16.68 3.83
CA ASN A 92 10.39 16.55 2.58
C ASN A 92 9.20 17.51 2.59
N TRP A 93 9.19 18.44 1.63
CA TRP A 93 8.37 19.65 1.55
C TRP A 93 7.01 19.46 0.87
N PHE A 94 6.33 18.33 1.04
CA PHE A 94 4.95 18.24 0.54
C PHE A 94 4.02 18.95 1.54
N PHE A 95 3.70 20.21 1.23
CA PHE A 95 2.55 21.06 1.67
C PHE A 95 2.88 22.53 2.00
N ILE A 96 3.85 23.16 1.33
CA ILE A 96 3.87 24.64 1.12
C ILE A 96 4.21 24.92 -0.34
#